data_AF-A0AAD7Q5T6-F1
#
_entry.id   AF-A0AAD7Q5T6-F1
#
_cell.length_a   1.000
_cell.length_b   1.000
_cell.length_c   1.000
_cell.angle_alpha   90.00
_cell.angle_beta   90.00
_cell.angle_gamma   90.00
#
_symmetry.space_group_name_H-M   'P 1'
#
loop_
_entity.id
_entity.type
_entity.pdbx_description
1 polymer ?
#
loop_
_entity_poly.entity_id
_entity_poly.type
_entity_poly.pdbx_seq_one_letter_code
_entity_poly.pdbx_strand_id
1 'polypeptide(L)'
;MNNNDQSPGMHHRFQCFTSILILYKYQAPQSPSIHKLKRMKTSFLAALTTFLLFPLISAKPSVGQAQVLDTNGNPVEWGKNYYILPFIREPLGGGLILGSHNNRSCPLYVTQELSDVEKGLTVVFSPRISGLPTVSILDPLIITTTSPNIATCEILLVWLLVPQNRLWLVSTGGNSAALNSVFMIVPYKSYYYNIVFCPGLSVIPSMCQGLGMYYGKDGTRYLALGDDIEPFKFVLQKADDTKSQNPQYLETMA
;
A
#
# COMPACT_ATOMS: atom_id res chain seq x y z
N MET A 1 -69.51 17.49 3.02
CA MET A 1 -68.45 18.44 3.43
C MET A 1 -67.17 17.87 2.82
N ASN A 2 -66.74 18.28 1.60
CA ASN A 2 -66.28 19.62 1.18
C ASN A 2 -65.15 20.12 2.09
N ASN A 3 -63.95 20.49 1.62
CA ASN A 3 -63.39 20.72 0.27
C ASN A 3 -61.89 20.28 0.24
N ASN A 4 -61.24 19.97 -0.89
CA ASN A 4 -60.48 20.86 -1.81
C ASN A 4 -59.76 22.03 -1.06
N ASP A 5 -58.52 22.45 -1.33
CA ASP A 5 -57.71 22.61 -2.56
C ASP A 5 -56.22 22.87 -2.13
N GLN A 6 -55.13 22.82 -2.91
CA GLN A 6 -54.84 22.49 -4.33
C GLN A 6 -53.33 22.07 -4.46
N SER A 7 -52.75 22.09 -5.67
CA SER A 7 -51.29 22.12 -5.98
C SER A 7 -51.03 23.30 -6.94
N PRO A 8 -49.82 23.92 -6.98
CA PRO A 8 -48.84 23.57 -8.02
C PRO A 8 -47.39 23.56 -7.48
N GLY A 9 -46.36 22.98 -8.12
CA GLY A 9 -46.21 22.61 -9.52
C GLY A 9 -45.11 23.45 -10.18
N MET A 10 -43.91 22.89 -10.37
CA MET A 10 -42.84 23.56 -11.14
C MET A 10 -42.09 22.56 -12.03
N HIS A 11 -42.34 22.66 -13.33
CA HIS A 11 -41.59 21.96 -14.36
C HIS A 11 -40.17 22.53 -14.47
N HIS A 12 -39.16 21.66 -14.55
CA HIS A 12 -37.97 21.95 -15.35
C HIS A 12 -37.93 21.01 -16.57
N ARG A 13 -38.29 21.58 -17.72
CA ARG A 13 -37.83 21.12 -19.04
C ARG A 13 -36.35 21.50 -19.25
N PHE A 14 -35.84 21.13 -20.42
CA PHE A 14 -34.53 21.48 -21.00
C PHE A 14 -33.36 20.59 -20.53
N GLN A 15 -32.55 20.02 -21.41
CA GLN A 15 -32.71 19.75 -22.86
C GLN A 15 -31.65 18.71 -23.28
N CYS A 16 -31.94 17.83 -24.24
CA CYS A 16 -30.88 17.03 -24.86
C CYS A 16 -29.96 17.95 -25.67
N PHE A 17 -28.68 18.04 -25.31
CA PHE A 17 -27.67 18.64 -26.19
C PHE A 17 -27.06 17.57 -27.09
N THR A 18 -27.51 17.59 -28.34
CA THR A 18 -26.99 16.81 -29.45
C THR A 18 -25.55 17.20 -29.81
N SER A 19 -24.81 16.24 -30.33
CA SER A 19 -23.42 16.30 -30.79
C SER A 19 -23.03 17.59 -31.52
N ILE A 20 -21.95 18.23 -31.08
CA ILE A 20 -21.28 19.31 -31.83
C ILE A 20 -20.24 18.67 -32.77
N LEU A 21 -20.52 18.66 -34.08
CA LEU A 21 -19.49 18.41 -35.09
C LEU A 21 -18.57 19.63 -35.19
N ILE A 22 -17.31 19.49 -34.78
CA ILE A 22 -16.27 20.48 -35.05
C ILE A 22 -15.75 20.25 -36.48
N LEU A 23 -16.30 20.98 -37.44
CA LEU A 23 -15.74 21.06 -38.79
C LEU A 23 -14.45 21.89 -38.76
N TYR A 24 -13.31 21.21 -38.69
CA TYR A 24 -12.01 21.83 -38.96
C TYR A 24 -11.96 22.31 -40.42
N LYS A 25 -12.09 23.63 -40.63
CA LYS A 25 -11.77 24.25 -41.93
C LYS A 25 -10.26 24.15 -42.17
N TYR A 26 -9.86 23.21 -43.03
CA TYR A 26 -8.48 23.10 -43.50
C TYR A 26 -8.21 24.22 -44.51
N GLN A 27 -7.47 25.25 -44.09
CA GLN A 27 -7.18 26.41 -44.93
C GLN A 27 -5.78 26.27 -45.53
N ALA A 28 -5.73 25.97 -46.83
CA ALA A 28 -4.48 25.69 -47.54
C ALA A 28 -3.55 26.93 -47.58
N PRO A 29 -2.24 26.79 -47.29
CA PRO A 29 -1.29 27.89 -47.42
C PRO A 29 -1.08 28.28 -48.88
N GLN A 30 -1.12 29.59 -49.17
CA GLN A 30 -0.77 30.17 -50.47
C GLN A 30 0.72 29.99 -50.78
N SER A 31 1.05 29.69 -52.03
CA SER A 31 2.41 29.52 -52.53
C SER A 31 3.10 30.88 -52.81
N PRO A 32 4.29 31.16 -52.27
CA PRO A 32 5.10 32.31 -52.69
C PRO A 32 6.27 31.90 -53.61
N SER A 33 6.14 32.32 -54.87
CA SER A 33 7.18 32.73 -55.84
C SER A 33 8.58 32.09 -55.84
N ILE A 34 8.94 31.50 -56.97
CA ILE A 34 10.31 31.02 -57.29
C ILE A 34 11.28 32.20 -57.45
N HIS A 35 12.25 32.31 -56.54
CA HIS A 35 13.42 33.19 -56.73
C HIS A 35 14.70 32.41 -57.06
N LYS A 36 15.10 32.53 -58.34
CA LYS A 36 16.42 32.28 -58.95
C LYS A 36 17.34 31.24 -58.29
N LEU A 37 17.35 30.06 -58.89
CA LEU A 37 18.33 28.98 -58.68
C LEU A 37 19.78 29.48 -58.86
N LYS A 38 20.53 29.66 -57.76
CA LYS A 38 21.98 29.93 -57.83
C LYS A 38 22.73 28.59 -57.88
N ARG A 39 23.35 28.32 -59.04
CA ARG A 39 24.09 27.08 -59.34
C ARG A 39 25.28 26.90 -58.38
N MET A 40 25.08 26.19 -57.28
CA MET A 40 26.16 25.75 -56.39
C MET A 40 26.65 24.35 -56.78
N LYS A 41 27.97 24.14 -56.72
CA LYS A 41 28.63 22.99 -57.32
C LYS A 41 28.47 21.73 -56.46
N THR A 42 28.38 20.60 -57.14
CA THR A 42 28.44 19.23 -56.62
C THR A 42 29.61 19.00 -55.65
N SER A 43 29.34 18.59 -54.42
CA SER A 43 29.89 17.39 -53.76
C SER A 43 29.26 17.22 -52.36
N PHE A 44 29.46 16.05 -51.73
CA PHE A 44 28.95 15.57 -50.42
C PHE A 44 27.77 14.56 -50.43
N LEU A 45 27.92 13.47 -51.19
CA LEU A 45 27.31 12.18 -50.80
C LEU A 45 28.25 11.44 -49.83
N ALA A 46 28.14 11.66 -48.51
CA ALA A 46 28.78 10.81 -47.48
C ALA A 46 28.37 11.15 -46.02
N ALA A 47 27.07 11.23 -45.67
CA ALA A 47 26.66 11.45 -44.27
C ALA A 47 25.20 11.08 -43.92
N LEU A 48 24.69 9.89 -44.32
CA LEU A 48 23.30 9.51 -43.94
C LEU A 48 23.05 8.00 -43.82
N THR A 49 23.93 7.24 -43.15
CA THR A 49 23.79 5.77 -42.98
C THR A 49 24.04 5.24 -41.56
N THR A 50 24.20 6.10 -40.55
CA THR A 50 24.56 5.68 -39.17
C THR A 50 23.42 5.73 -38.14
N PHE A 51 22.17 5.99 -38.55
CA PHE A 51 21.03 6.15 -37.62
C PHE A 51 20.08 4.94 -37.52
N LEU A 52 20.54 3.73 -37.89
CA LEU A 52 19.73 2.50 -37.91
C LEU A 52 20.27 1.35 -37.02
N LEU A 53 20.93 1.69 -35.91
CA LEU A 53 21.33 0.72 -34.87
C LEU A 53 21.04 1.23 -33.45
N PHE A 54 19.85 1.80 -33.24
CA PHE A 54 19.23 1.76 -31.91
C PHE A 54 18.35 0.51 -31.82
N PRO A 55 18.77 -0.57 -31.14
CA PRO A 55 17.83 -1.60 -30.75
C PRO A 55 16.84 -0.95 -29.79
N LEU A 56 15.57 -0.82 -30.19
CA LEU A 56 14.50 -0.65 -29.22
C LEU A 56 14.46 -1.93 -28.40
N ILE A 57 15.21 -1.94 -27.29
CA ILE A 57 14.97 -2.84 -26.18
C ILE A 57 13.64 -2.39 -25.58
N SER A 58 12.55 -2.80 -26.24
CA SER A 58 11.23 -2.83 -25.65
C SER A 58 11.30 -3.88 -24.56
N ALA A 59 11.80 -3.48 -23.40
CA ALA A 59 11.56 -4.18 -22.15
C ALA A 59 10.05 -4.27 -22.02
N LYS A 60 9.50 -5.43 -22.39
CA LYS A 60 8.13 -5.79 -22.01
C LYS A 60 8.07 -5.52 -20.51
N PRO A 61 7.09 -4.76 -19.99
CA PRO A 61 6.90 -4.72 -18.56
C PRO A 61 6.69 -6.17 -18.14
N SER A 62 7.65 -6.72 -17.40
CA SER A 62 7.40 -7.94 -16.67
C SER A 62 6.20 -7.62 -15.80
N VAL A 63 5.12 -8.39 -15.95
CA VAL A 63 3.96 -8.29 -15.06
C VAL A 63 4.36 -8.98 -13.75
N GLY A 64 5.37 -8.39 -13.11
CA GLY A 64 5.78 -8.72 -11.76
C GLY A 64 4.74 -8.16 -10.81
N GLN A 65 4.36 -9.00 -9.85
CA GLN A 65 3.56 -8.61 -8.71
C GLN A 65 4.25 -7.42 -8.02
N ALA A 66 3.49 -6.35 -7.73
CA ALA A 66 4.07 -5.11 -7.19
C ALA A 66 4.78 -5.40 -5.86
N GLN A 67 5.99 -4.86 -5.66
CA GLN A 67 6.74 -5.05 -4.42
C GLN A 67 6.20 -4.17 -3.30
N VAL A 68 6.26 -4.66 -2.05
CA VAL A 68 6.15 -3.82 -0.86
C VAL A 68 7.46 -3.05 -0.71
N LEU A 69 7.39 -1.75 -0.42
CA LEU A 69 8.55 -0.86 -0.31
C LEU A 69 8.68 -0.32 1.13
N ASP A 70 9.91 -0.05 1.54
CA ASP A 70 10.22 0.63 2.80
C ASP A 70 10.14 2.16 2.68
N THR A 71 10.31 2.88 3.79
CA THR A 71 10.29 4.36 3.84
C THR A 71 11.37 5.04 3.00
N ASN A 72 12.41 4.30 2.57
CA ASN A 72 13.44 4.81 1.66
C ASN A 72 13.14 4.46 0.19
N GLY A 73 12.05 3.76 -0.09
CA GLY A 73 11.67 3.28 -1.41
C GLY A 73 12.35 1.98 -1.86
N ASN A 74 13.07 1.27 -0.97
CA ASN A 74 13.67 -0.02 -1.33
C ASN A 74 12.64 -1.15 -1.18
N PRO A 75 12.73 -2.23 -1.98
CA PRO A 75 11.94 -3.44 -1.75
C PRO A 75 12.16 -4.04 -0.36
N VAL A 76 11.07 -4.44 0.29
CA VAL A 76 11.10 -5.11 1.59
C VAL A 76 11.68 -6.52 1.42
N GLU A 77 12.78 -6.80 2.12
CA GLU A 77 13.50 -8.07 2.06
C GLU A 77 12.92 -9.09 3.06
N TRP A 78 12.83 -10.37 2.66
CA TRP A 78 12.55 -11.45 3.62
C TRP A 78 13.67 -11.57 4.66
N GLY A 79 13.32 -11.96 5.89
CA GLY A 79 14.31 -12.22 6.94
C GLY A 79 14.98 -10.98 7.55
N LYS A 80 14.60 -9.75 7.14
CA LYS A 80 15.10 -8.50 7.71
C LYS A 80 14.11 -7.90 8.71
N ASN A 81 14.65 -7.13 9.65
CA ASN A 81 13.87 -6.43 10.68
C ASN A 81 13.28 -5.12 10.15
N TYR A 82 11.97 -4.94 10.29
CA TYR A 82 11.26 -3.70 9.97
C TYR A 82 10.38 -3.27 11.13
N TYR A 83 10.32 -1.98 11.42
CA TYR A 83 9.27 -1.39 12.24
C TYR A 83 8.03 -1.19 11.38
N ILE A 84 6.86 -1.57 11.91
CA ILE A 84 5.55 -1.20 11.36
C ILE A 84 5.15 0.10 12.06
N LEU A 85 5.17 1.23 11.34
CA LEU A 85 4.89 2.56 11.88
C LEU A 85 3.61 3.14 11.26
N PRO A 86 2.74 3.82 12.04
CA PRO A 86 1.52 4.42 11.51
C PRO A 86 1.82 5.39 10.36
N PHE A 87 0.96 5.42 9.34
CA PHE A 87 1.03 6.44 8.32
C PHE A 87 0.45 7.76 8.85
N ILE A 88 1.29 8.80 8.93
CA ILE A 88 0.98 10.06 9.61
C ILE A 88 0.19 11.02 8.71
N ARG A 89 -0.99 11.44 9.19
CA ARG A 89 -1.43 12.85 9.21
C ARG A 89 -2.12 13.27 10.52
N GLU A 90 -2.35 12.35 11.46
CA GLU A 90 -2.94 12.60 12.78
C GLU A 90 -2.16 11.81 13.86
N PRO A 91 -2.12 12.27 15.12
CA PRO A 91 -1.43 11.58 16.22
C PRO A 91 -2.19 10.31 16.65
N LEU A 92 -1.97 9.22 15.90
CA LEU A 92 -2.63 7.93 16.09
C LEU A 92 -1.83 6.93 16.94
N GLY A 93 -0.78 7.37 17.65
CA GLY A 93 0.14 6.52 18.41
C GLY A 93 1.42 6.16 17.66
N GLY A 94 2.20 5.25 18.21
CA GLY A 94 3.49 4.80 17.66
C GLY A 94 3.43 3.47 16.94
N GLY A 95 4.57 2.79 16.88
CA GLY A 95 4.71 1.47 16.26
C GLY A 95 4.07 0.33 17.06
N LEU A 96 4.23 -0.90 16.58
CA LEU A 96 3.61 -2.09 17.17
C LEU A 96 4.49 -2.75 18.23
N ILE A 97 3.87 -3.20 19.33
CA ILE A 97 4.47 -3.87 20.48
C ILE A 97 3.67 -5.11 20.88
N LEU A 98 4.21 -5.89 21.82
CA LEU A 98 3.49 -6.98 22.45
C LEU A 98 2.94 -6.51 23.80
N GLY A 99 1.62 -6.60 23.95
CA GLY A 99 0.86 -6.17 25.12
C GLY A 99 0.11 -7.32 25.78
N SER A 100 -0.31 -7.09 27.03
CA SER A 100 -1.16 -8.03 27.75
C SER A 100 -2.65 -7.84 27.38
N HIS A 101 -3.44 -8.85 27.71
CA HIS A 101 -4.90 -8.84 27.62
C HIS A 101 -5.43 -9.63 28.82
N ASN A 102 -6.38 -9.04 29.56
CA ASN A 102 -6.93 -9.61 30.80
C ASN A 102 -5.85 -9.97 31.85
N ASN A 103 -4.88 -9.07 32.08
CA ASN A 103 -3.84 -9.17 33.11
C ASN A 103 -3.00 -10.46 33.08
N ARG A 104 -2.79 -11.04 31.89
CA ARG A 104 -1.87 -12.19 31.73
C ARG A 104 -0.42 -11.74 31.87
N SER A 105 0.39 -12.55 32.55
CA SER A 105 1.80 -12.24 32.83
C SER A 105 2.66 -12.16 31.55
N CYS A 106 2.35 -12.97 30.55
CA CYS A 106 3.00 -12.90 29.24
C CYS A 106 2.23 -11.97 28.30
N PRO A 107 2.88 -10.93 27.73
CA PRO A 107 2.30 -10.07 26.72
C PRO A 107 2.35 -10.78 25.36
N LEU A 108 1.19 -11.30 24.93
CA LEU A 108 1.08 -12.10 23.69
C LEU A 108 0.37 -11.36 22.56
N TYR A 109 -0.37 -10.31 22.85
CA TYR A 109 -1.22 -9.66 21.85
C TYR A 109 -0.45 -8.55 21.14
N VAL A 110 -0.61 -8.47 19.82
CA VAL A 110 -0.04 -7.36 19.05
C VAL A 110 -0.87 -6.12 19.34
N THR A 111 -0.20 -5.10 19.83
CA THR A 111 -0.76 -3.83 20.30
C THR A 111 0.05 -2.67 19.74
N GLN A 112 -0.42 -1.45 19.93
CA GLN A 112 0.25 -0.25 19.44
C GLN A 112 0.73 0.62 20.60
N GLU A 113 1.91 1.21 20.44
CA GLU A 113 2.43 2.25 21.32
C GLU A 113 1.49 3.47 21.37
N LEU A 114 1.38 4.07 22.55
CA LEU A 114 0.57 5.28 22.75
C LEU A 114 1.28 6.56 22.30
N SER A 115 2.61 6.57 22.36
CA SER A 115 3.49 7.67 21.94
C SER A 115 3.93 7.49 20.49
N ASP A 116 3.78 8.52 19.67
CA ASP A 116 4.21 8.52 18.25
C ASP A 116 5.74 8.53 18.06
N VAL A 117 6.48 8.89 19.11
CA VAL A 117 7.95 8.80 19.15
C VAL A 117 8.44 7.36 19.24
N GLU A 118 7.65 6.47 19.86
CA GLU A 118 8.06 5.09 20.12
C GLU A 118 7.82 4.20 18.90
N LYS A 119 8.91 3.63 18.37
CA LYS A 119 8.85 2.75 17.18
C LYS A 119 8.35 1.34 17.47
N GLY A 120 8.23 0.99 18.76
CA GLY A 120 7.86 -0.35 19.20
C GLY A 120 8.90 -1.42 18.86
N LEU A 121 8.42 -2.65 18.63
CA LEU A 121 9.22 -3.81 18.27
C LEU A 121 9.33 -3.95 16.75
N THR A 122 10.41 -4.56 16.29
CA THR A 122 10.53 -4.92 14.87
C THR A 122 9.82 -6.23 14.57
N VAL A 123 9.46 -6.42 13.30
CA VAL A 123 8.97 -7.68 12.75
C VAL A 123 9.90 -8.17 11.67
N VAL A 124 9.90 -9.49 11.47
CA VAL A 124 10.49 -10.17 10.33
C VAL A 124 9.37 -10.78 9.50
N PHE A 125 9.38 -10.47 8.20
CA PHE A 125 8.55 -11.15 7.21
C PHE A 125 9.28 -12.39 6.70
N SER A 126 8.54 -13.51 6.63
CA SER A 126 9.00 -14.76 6.02
C SER A 126 7.98 -15.25 5.01
N PRO A 127 8.41 -15.80 3.86
CA PRO A 127 7.49 -16.27 2.83
C PRO A 127 6.79 -17.56 3.30
N ARG A 128 5.47 -17.68 3.10
CA ARG A 128 4.76 -18.95 3.39
C ARG A 128 5.10 -20.05 2.37
N ILE A 129 5.43 -19.66 1.15
CA ILE A 129 5.88 -20.52 0.05
C ILE A 129 7.11 -19.84 -0.57
N SER A 130 8.18 -20.59 -0.83
CA SER A 130 9.39 -20.06 -1.47
C SER A 130 9.07 -19.33 -2.78
N GLY A 131 9.53 -18.09 -2.92
CA GLY A 131 9.20 -17.23 -4.06
C GLY A 131 10.30 -16.20 -4.37
N LEU A 132 9.89 -14.98 -4.71
CA LEU A 132 10.80 -13.86 -4.96
C LEU A 132 11.66 -13.51 -3.73
N PRO A 133 12.83 -12.86 -3.88
CA PRO A 133 13.71 -12.48 -2.77
C PRO A 133 13.15 -11.37 -1.87
N THR A 134 12.01 -10.79 -2.23
CA THR A 134 11.37 -9.62 -1.60
C THR A 134 9.88 -9.87 -1.39
N VAL A 135 9.27 -9.15 -0.46
CA VAL A 135 7.82 -9.19 -0.20
C VAL A 135 7.06 -8.50 -1.36
N SER A 136 6.10 -9.19 -1.95
CA SER A 136 5.16 -8.62 -2.92
C SER A 136 3.78 -8.39 -2.32
N ILE A 137 3.03 -7.45 -2.89
CA ILE A 137 1.63 -7.21 -2.60
C ILE A 137 0.83 -8.50 -2.82
N LEU A 138 0.00 -8.89 -1.85
CA LEU A 138 -0.78 -10.14 -1.83
C LEU A 138 0.05 -11.44 -1.79
N ASP A 139 1.35 -11.39 -1.47
CA ASP A 139 2.10 -12.61 -1.14
C ASP A 139 1.64 -13.18 0.21
N PRO A 140 1.29 -14.48 0.30
CA PRO A 140 1.03 -15.14 1.58
C PRO A 140 2.33 -15.18 2.40
N LEU A 141 2.30 -14.55 3.57
CA LEU A 141 3.47 -14.36 4.42
C LEU A 141 3.20 -14.70 5.89
N ILE A 142 4.28 -14.97 6.60
CA ILE A 142 4.34 -15.17 8.05
C ILE A 142 4.99 -13.92 8.65
N ILE A 143 4.36 -13.34 9.67
CA ILE A 143 4.90 -12.21 10.43
C ILE A 143 5.40 -12.74 11.77
N THR A 144 6.63 -12.39 12.14
CA THR A 144 7.22 -12.77 13.43
C THR A 144 7.72 -11.51 14.12
N THR A 145 7.23 -11.20 15.32
CA THR A 145 7.81 -10.12 16.13
C THR A 145 9.18 -10.54 16.65
N THR A 146 10.15 -9.63 16.65
CA THR A 146 11.44 -9.82 17.32
C THR A 146 11.41 -9.05 18.65
N SER A 147 11.46 -9.79 19.76
CA SER A 147 11.55 -9.21 21.11
C SER A 147 12.66 -9.91 21.90
N PRO A 148 13.70 -9.18 22.36
CA PRO A 148 14.76 -9.78 23.18
C PRO A 148 14.28 -10.16 24.58
N ASN A 149 13.16 -9.60 25.05
CA ASN A 149 12.77 -9.61 26.46
C ASN A 149 11.65 -10.60 26.83
N ILE A 150 11.16 -11.40 25.87
CA ILE A 150 10.02 -12.34 26.07
C ILE A 150 10.47 -13.81 26.17
N ALA A 151 11.78 -14.08 26.20
CA ALA A 151 12.36 -15.42 26.30
C ALA A 151 11.79 -16.26 27.47
N THR A 152 11.43 -15.63 28.59
CA THR A 152 10.84 -16.29 29.78
C THR A 152 9.43 -16.84 29.58
N CYS A 153 8.75 -16.48 28.48
CA CYS A 153 7.41 -16.98 28.16
C CYS A 153 7.40 -18.21 27.25
N GLU A 154 8.57 -18.66 26.76
CA GLU A 154 8.74 -19.87 25.91
C GLU A 154 7.81 -19.95 24.67
N ILE A 155 7.34 -18.80 24.17
CA ILE A 155 6.36 -18.72 23.08
C ILE A 155 6.99 -18.23 21.77
N LEU A 156 6.66 -18.91 20.66
CA LEU A 156 7.01 -18.47 19.31
C LEU A 156 6.34 -17.13 19.00
N LEU A 157 7.12 -16.14 18.59
CA LEU A 157 6.61 -14.79 18.29
C LEU A 157 5.96 -14.65 16.90
N VAL A 158 5.58 -15.77 16.30
CA VAL A 158 4.82 -15.85 15.03
C VAL A 158 3.39 -15.39 15.29
N TRP A 159 2.89 -14.49 14.44
CA TRP A 159 1.54 -13.93 14.56
C TRP A 159 0.47 -14.96 14.21
N LEU A 160 -0.66 -14.94 14.91
CA LEU A 160 -1.89 -15.63 14.55
C LEU A 160 -3.14 -14.84 14.95
N LEU A 161 -4.24 -15.06 14.24
CA LEU A 161 -5.57 -14.59 14.65
C LEU A 161 -6.17 -15.53 15.71
N VAL A 162 -6.61 -14.94 16.82
CA VAL A 162 -7.28 -15.62 17.94
C VAL A 162 -8.69 -15.04 18.10
N PRO A 163 -9.75 -15.87 18.03
CA PRO A 163 -11.12 -15.39 18.09
C PRO A 163 -11.46 -14.83 19.48
N GLN A 164 -12.19 -13.73 19.50
CA GLN A 164 -12.92 -13.17 20.65
C GLN A 164 -14.42 -13.11 20.30
N ASN A 165 -15.26 -12.67 21.23
CA ASN A 165 -16.73 -12.74 21.08
C ASN A 165 -17.32 -12.08 19.82
N ARG A 166 -16.68 -11.06 19.24
CA ARG A 166 -17.17 -10.28 18.08
C ARG A 166 -16.09 -9.84 17.09
N LEU A 167 -14.84 -10.23 17.32
CA LEU A 167 -13.67 -9.83 16.53
C LEU A 167 -12.57 -10.87 16.72
N TRP A 168 -11.50 -10.80 15.94
CA TRP A 168 -10.30 -11.58 16.15
C TRP A 168 -9.16 -10.64 16.54
N LEU A 169 -8.39 -11.00 17.57
CA LEU A 169 -7.18 -10.27 17.93
C LEU A 169 -5.97 -10.95 17.31
N VAL A 170 -4.96 -10.15 16.93
CA VAL A 170 -3.65 -10.69 16.57
C VAL A 170 -2.87 -10.98 17.86
N SER A 171 -2.37 -12.20 17.97
CA SER A 171 -1.53 -12.68 19.07
C SER A 171 -0.25 -13.31 18.52
N THR A 172 0.71 -13.61 19.39
CA THR A 172 1.81 -14.54 19.15
C THR A 172 1.44 -15.96 19.59
N GLY A 173 2.30 -16.93 19.30
CA GLY A 173 2.06 -18.37 19.46
C GLY A 173 1.61 -19.08 18.17
N GLY A 174 1.73 -18.41 17.02
CA GLY A 174 1.37 -18.94 15.71
C GLY A 174 2.28 -20.06 15.21
N ASN A 175 1.84 -20.70 14.13
CA ASN A 175 2.58 -21.77 13.46
C ASN A 175 2.57 -21.48 11.96
N SER A 176 3.74 -21.48 11.32
CA SER A 176 3.89 -21.21 9.88
C SER A 176 3.13 -22.19 8.97
N ALA A 177 2.65 -23.32 9.49
CA ALA A 177 1.75 -24.25 8.80
C ALA A 177 0.25 -23.87 8.90
N ALA A 178 -0.18 -23.16 9.94
CA ALA A 178 -1.60 -22.88 10.21
C ALA A 178 -2.14 -21.69 9.39
N LEU A 179 -3.36 -21.80 8.85
CA LEU A 179 -3.93 -20.77 7.98
C LEU A 179 -4.24 -19.45 8.70
N ASN A 180 -4.63 -19.50 9.97
CA ASN A 180 -4.84 -18.29 10.80
C ASN A 180 -3.53 -17.60 11.22
N SER A 181 -2.37 -18.14 10.84
CA SER A 181 -1.04 -17.52 11.00
C SER A 181 -0.47 -16.97 9.68
N VAL A 182 -1.25 -17.00 8.59
CA VAL A 182 -0.86 -16.46 7.28
C VAL A 182 -1.60 -15.15 7.03
N PHE A 183 -0.83 -14.13 6.67
CA PHE A 183 -1.32 -12.80 6.33
C PHE A 183 -0.86 -12.41 4.93
N MET A 184 -1.33 -11.27 4.44
CA MET A 184 -0.82 -10.62 3.22
C MET A 184 -0.71 -9.12 3.45
N ILE A 185 0.03 -8.42 2.58
CA ILE A 185 0.10 -6.96 2.57
C ILE A 185 -0.58 -6.43 1.31
N VAL A 186 -1.42 -5.40 1.46
CA VAL A 186 -2.08 -4.69 0.35
C VAL A 186 -1.70 -3.20 0.36
N PRO A 187 -1.69 -2.53 -0.80
CA PRO A 187 -1.53 -1.08 -0.84
C PRO A 187 -2.83 -0.42 -0.41
N TYR A 188 -2.74 0.61 0.41
CA TYR A 188 -3.84 1.52 0.68
C TYR A 188 -3.83 2.67 -0.34
N LYS A 189 -2.73 3.44 -0.39
CA LYS A 189 -2.40 4.44 -1.42
C LYS A 189 -0.88 4.64 -1.45
N SER A 190 -0.28 4.79 -2.64
CA SER A 190 1.16 5.05 -2.81
C SER A 190 2.03 4.07 -1.98
N TYR A 191 2.87 4.56 -1.06
CA TYR A 191 3.74 3.77 -0.18
C TYR A 191 3.13 3.39 1.18
N TYR A 192 1.80 3.48 1.33
CA TYR A 192 1.10 3.16 2.58
C TYR A 192 0.35 1.85 2.43
N TYR A 193 0.48 0.99 3.44
CA TYR A 193 0.06 -0.40 3.38
C TYR A 193 -0.94 -0.74 4.48
N ASN A 194 -1.61 -1.87 4.30
CA ASN A 194 -2.38 -2.54 5.35
C ASN A 194 -2.08 -4.04 5.31
N ILE A 195 -2.06 -4.69 6.48
CA ILE A 195 -1.98 -6.15 6.58
C ILE A 195 -3.40 -6.66 6.56
N VAL A 196 -3.67 -7.64 5.70
CA VAL A 196 -4.99 -8.24 5.53
C VAL A 196 -4.96 -9.71 5.93
N PHE A 197 -6.13 -10.21 6.31
CA PHE A 197 -6.42 -11.64 6.34
C PHE A 197 -7.35 -11.99 5.17
N CYS A 198 -6.95 -13.00 4.39
CA CYS A 198 -7.70 -13.47 3.22
C CYS A 198 -8.16 -14.92 3.46
N PRO A 199 -9.46 -15.18 3.70
CA PRO A 199 -9.99 -16.52 3.87
C PRO A 199 -9.59 -17.44 2.71
N GLY A 200 -9.11 -18.65 3.03
CA GLY A 200 -8.67 -19.63 2.03
C GLY A 200 -7.43 -19.22 1.22
N LEU A 201 -6.70 -18.18 1.63
CA LEU A 201 -5.60 -17.57 0.87
C LEU A 201 -6.02 -17.02 -0.51
N SER A 202 -7.27 -16.54 -0.62
CA SER A 202 -7.75 -15.87 -1.83
C SER A 202 -6.89 -14.63 -2.14
N VAL A 203 -6.36 -14.56 -3.36
CA VAL A 203 -5.63 -13.38 -3.87
C VAL A 203 -6.57 -12.30 -4.44
N ILE A 204 -7.89 -12.47 -4.32
CA ILE A 204 -8.90 -11.49 -4.73
C ILE A 204 -9.03 -10.44 -3.62
N PRO A 205 -8.61 -9.16 -3.82
CA PRO A 205 -8.50 -8.20 -2.73
C PRO A 205 -9.83 -7.91 -2.02
N SER A 206 -10.95 -7.99 -2.73
CA SER A 206 -12.30 -7.77 -2.17
C SER A 206 -12.80 -8.90 -1.25
N MET A 207 -12.06 -10.01 -1.15
CA MET A 207 -12.32 -11.08 -0.17
C MET A 207 -11.42 -10.98 1.07
N CYS A 208 -10.42 -10.10 1.04
CA CYS A 208 -9.51 -9.87 2.14
C CYS A 208 -10.05 -8.76 3.05
N GLN A 209 -9.98 -8.96 4.36
CA GLN A 209 -10.37 -7.97 5.35
C GLN A 209 -9.12 -7.41 6.04
N GLY A 210 -9.06 -6.09 6.15
CA GLY A 210 -7.92 -5.37 6.72
C GLY A 210 -7.84 -5.49 8.23
N LEU A 211 -6.63 -5.66 8.75
CA LEU A 211 -6.37 -5.51 10.17
C LEU A 211 -6.39 -4.02 10.56
N GLY A 212 -6.91 -3.72 11.73
CA GLY A 212 -7.01 -2.37 12.24
C GLY A 212 -6.93 -2.27 13.75
N MET A 213 -7.04 -1.05 14.27
CA MET A 213 -6.86 -0.79 15.70
C MET A 213 -8.19 -0.87 16.44
N TYR A 214 -8.31 -1.87 17.31
CA TYR A 214 -9.41 -1.99 18.27
C TYR A 214 -9.01 -1.40 19.63
N TYR A 215 -9.84 -0.50 20.14
CA TYR A 215 -9.61 0.18 21.42
C TYR A 215 -10.24 -0.63 22.56
N GLY A 216 -9.38 -1.24 23.38
CA GLY A 216 -9.75 -1.94 24.61
C GLY A 216 -10.31 -0.99 25.68
N LYS A 217 -11.13 -1.54 26.59
CA LYS A 217 -11.73 -0.78 27.71
C LYS A 217 -10.70 -0.27 28.73
N ASP A 218 -9.53 -0.89 28.72
CA ASP A 218 -8.33 -0.56 29.48
C ASP A 218 -7.46 0.53 28.79
N GLY A 219 -7.87 1.01 27.61
CA GLY A 219 -7.10 1.94 26.78
C GLY A 219 -6.06 1.26 25.87
N THR A 220 -5.85 -0.06 25.99
CA THR A 220 -4.93 -0.81 25.14
C THR A 220 -5.44 -0.84 23.71
N ARG A 221 -4.58 -0.47 22.75
CA ARG A 221 -4.90 -0.47 21.32
C ARG A 221 -4.41 -1.78 20.73
N TYR A 222 -5.32 -2.70 20.43
CA TYR A 222 -5.02 -4.02 19.89
C TYR A 222 -5.10 -4.04 18.36
N LEU A 223 -4.18 -4.74 17.70
CA LEU A 223 -4.32 -5.06 16.28
C LEU A 223 -5.35 -6.19 16.12
N ALA A 224 -6.37 -5.97 15.30
CA ALA A 224 -7.58 -6.78 15.27
C ALA A 224 -8.21 -6.88 13.87
N LEU A 225 -9.09 -7.88 13.70
CA LEU A 225 -9.92 -8.11 12.51
C LEU A 225 -11.40 -8.12 12.91
N GLY A 226 -12.23 -7.35 12.22
CA GLY A 226 -13.67 -7.25 12.46
C GLY A 226 -14.32 -6.19 11.58
N ASP A 227 -15.64 -6.17 11.52
CA ASP A 227 -16.39 -5.45 10.47
C ASP A 227 -16.36 -3.92 10.65
N ASP A 228 -16.44 -3.44 11.90
CA ASP A 228 -16.44 -2.02 12.27
C ASP A 228 -15.06 -1.52 12.78
N ILE A 229 -13.96 -2.07 12.25
CA ILE A 229 -12.59 -1.71 12.65
C ILE A 229 -11.89 -0.98 11.50
N GLU A 230 -11.45 0.27 11.74
CA GLU A 230 -10.74 1.03 10.70
C GLU A 230 -9.36 0.42 10.41
N PRO A 231 -9.02 0.11 9.13
CA PRO A 231 -7.75 -0.48 8.78
C PRO A 231 -6.54 0.34 9.22
N PHE A 232 -5.59 -0.32 9.89
CA PHE A 232 -4.35 0.28 10.33
C PHE A 232 -3.43 0.49 9.12
N LYS A 233 -3.25 1.74 8.74
CA LYS A 233 -2.43 2.17 7.59
C LYS A 233 -1.02 2.42 8.10
N PHE A 234 -0.01 1.79 7.50
CA PHE A 234 1.36 1.88 7.97
C PHE A 234 2.39 2.08 6.85
N VAL A 235 3.59 2.49 7.25
CA VAL A 235 4.83 2.41 6.50
C VAL A 235 5.78 1.41 7.16
N LEU A 236 6.74 0.89 6.40
CA LEU A 236 7.79 0.00 6.90
C LEU A 236 9.12 0.74 6.95
N GLN A 237 9.69 0.90 8.14
CA GLN A 237 11.05 1.42 8.31
C GLN A 237 12.00 0.26 8.61
N LYS A 238 13.09 0.12 7.87
CA LYS A 238 14.09 -0.94 8.12
C LYS A 238 14.88 -0.61 9.39
N ALA A 239 15.15 -1.63 10.21
CA ALA A 239 15.73 -1.42 11.54
C ALA A 239 17.18 -0.92 11.50
N ASP A 240 17.97 -1.43 10.55
CA ASP A 240 19.39 -1.14 10.39
C ASP A 240 19.66 0.16 9.58
N ASP A 241 18.63 0.97 9.31
CA ASP A 241 18.75 2.21 8.56
C ASP A 241 19.49 3.30 9.37
N THR A 242 20.79 3.42 9.14
CA THR A 242 21.66 4.44 9.73
C THR A 242 21.49 5.85 9.12
N LYS A 243 20.54 6.03 8.20
CA LYS A 243 20.21 7.35 7.66
C LYS A 243 19.40 8.13 8.70
N SER A 244 20.11 8.97 9.45
CA SER A 244 19.57 10.03 10.30
C SER A 244 18.38 10.73 9.65
N GLN A 245 17.38 11.07 10.46
CA GLN A 245 16.17 11.73 10.03
C GLN A 245 16.49 12.96 9.17
N ASN A 246 16.13 12.90 7.89
CA ASN A 246 15.99 14.10 7.07
C ASN A 246 14.48 14.38 6.90
N PRO A 247 13.92 15.42 7.55
CA PRO A 247 12.51 15.81 7.42
C PRO A 247 12.08 16.02 5.97
N GLN A 248 13.03 16.37 5.10
CA GLN A 248 12.84 16.68 3.68
C GLN A 248 12.30 15.52 2.82
N TYR A 249 12.27 14.28 3.33
CA TYR A 249 11.64 13.13 2.64
C TYR A 249 10.15 12.95 2.96
N LEU A 250 9.63 13.62 3.99
CA LEU A 250 8.18 13.70 4.24
C LEU A 250 7.52 14.80 3.39
N GLU A 251 8.29 15.83 3.01
CA GLU A 251 7.82 16.94 2.16
C GLU A 251 7.69 16.55 0.68
N THR A 252 8.48 15.60 0.19
CA THR A 252 8.39 15.10 -1.20
C THR A 252 7.28 14.07 -1.45
N MET A 253 6.47 13.75 -0.43
CA MET A 253 5.27 12.91 -0.54
C MET A 253 3.96 13.68 -0.31
N ALA A 254 3.99 15.01 -0.37
CA ALA A 254 2.85 15.91 -0.18
C ALA A 254 2.01 16.11 -1.46
#